data_AF-A0A0A1DSU3-F1
#
_entry.id   AF-A0A0A1DSU3-F1
#
_cell.length_a   1.000
_cell.length_b   1.000
_cell.length_c   1.000
_cell.angle_alpha   90.00
_cell.angle_beta   90.00
_cell.angle_gamma   90.00
#
_symmetry.space_group_name_H-M   'P 1'
#
loop_
_entity.id
_entity.type
_entity.pdbx_description
1 polymer ?
#
loop_
_entity_poly.entity_id
_entity_poly.type
_entity_poly.pdbx_seq_one_letter_code
_entity_poly.pdbx_strand_id
1 'polypeptide(L)'
;MSVPTAVVGKRVVVRVSVEASDGQDPRGTVRLTLSSERWARTFRYDGTPLRIVGPRLAPGKHVARVHFVPKGDRYAGCRDQAPFGIGGDDAGPSEDLPNTGGPHLLVLLSGLGLVAAGGGLVEVGRRRA
;
A
#
# COMPACT_ATOMS: atom_id res chain seq x y z
N MET A 1 36.56 20.85 -14.09
CA MET A 1 36.43 20.30 -12.73
C MET A 1 34.98 19.90 -12.54
N SER A 2 34.67 18.59 -12.49
CA SER A 2 33.29 18.10 -12.32
C SER A 2 33.06 17.79 -10.86
N VAL A 3 32.21 18.57 -10.19
CA VAL A 3 31.77 18.29 -8.81
C VAL A 3 30.92 17.02 -8.85
N PRO A 4 31.20 15.98 -8.05
CA PRO A 4 30.37 14.79 -8.04
C PRO A 4 28.98 15.18 -7.51
N THR A 5 27.95 14.94 -8.32
CA THR A 5 26.55 15.13 -7.96
C THR A 5 26.32 14.35 -6.66
N ALA A 6 26.09 15.06 -5.55
CA ALA A 6 25.82 14.42 -4.28
C ALA A 6 24.62 13.48 -4.46
N VAL A 7 24.86 12.17 -4.42
CA VAL A 7 23.80 11.18 -4.60
C VAL A 7 23.05 11.09 -3.27
N VAL A 8 22.01 11.90 -3.11
CA VAL A 8 21.15 11.93 -1.92
C VAL A 8 20.23 10.71 -1.90
N GLY A 9 20.01 10.13 -0.71
CA GLY A 9 18.97 9.10 -0.47
C GLY A 9 19.48 7.70 -0.14
N LYS A 10 18.73 6.97 0.71
CA LYS A 10 18.95 5.54 1.00
C LYS A 10 18.38 4.67 -0.12
N ARG A 11 18.95 3.48 -0.33
CA ARG A 11 18.39 2.49 -1.26
C ARG A 11 17.12 1.89 -0.66
N VAL A 12 16.13 1.62 -1.52
CA VAL A 12 14.92 0.90 -1.11
C VAL A 12 15.28 -0.56 -0.82
N VAL A 13 14.72 -1.11 0.25
CA VAL A 13 14.87 -2.52 0.59
C VAL A 13 13.48 -3.16 0.52
N VAL A 14 13.32 -4.18 -0.31
CA VAL A 14 12.06 -4.91 -0.48
C VAL A 14 12.26 -6.31 0.09
N ARG A 15 11.33 -6.74 0.96
CA ARG A 15 11.24 -8.11 1.42
C ARG A 15 10.12 -8.81 0.65
N VAL A 16 10.41 -9.97 0.08
CA VAL A 16 9.42 -10.78 -0.63
C VAL A 16 9.32 -12.14 0.06
N SER A 17 8.12 -12.51 0.46
CA SER A 17 7.75 -13.85 0.90
C SER A 17 6.67 -14.38 -0.03
N VAL A 18 6.70 -15.68 -0.31
CA VAL A 18 5.67 -16.37 -1.08
C VAL A 18 5.23 -17.57 -0.26
N GLU A 19 3.93 -17.63 0.00
CA GLU A 19 3.31 -18.68 0.82
C GLU A 19 2.30 -19.45 -0.04
N ALA A 20 2.21 -20.76 0.20
CA ALA A 20 1.22 -21.63 -0.42
C ALA A 20 0.29 -22.22 0.64
N SER A 21 -0.98 -22.42 0.28
CA SER A 21 -2.01 -22.91 1.22
C SER A 21 -1.79 -24.34 1.69
N ASP A 22 -0.93 -25.12 1.00
CA ASP A 22 -0.58 -26.49 1.38
C ASP A 22 0.56 -26.56 2.42
N GLY A 23 1.04 -25.40 2.90
CA GLY A 23 2.09 -25.30 3.90
C GLY A 23 3.49 -25.70 3.40
N GLN A 24 3.65 -25.94 2.09
CA GLN A 24 4.95 -26.18 1.48
C GLN A 24 5.53 -24.90 0.91
N ASP A 25 6.86 -24.76 0.98
CA ASP A 25 7.54 -23.59 0.45
C ASP A 25 7.60 -23.64 -1.09
N PRO A 26 6.91 -22.73 -1.79
CA PRO A 26 6.92 -22.73 -3.24
C PRO A 26 8.29 -22.27 -3.75
N ARG A 27 8.78 -22.92 -4.81
CA ARG A 27 10.04 -22.56 -5.48
C ARG A 27 9.76 -21.99 -6.86
N GLY A 28 10.59 -21.07 -7.32
CA GLY A 28 10.37 -20.44 -8.62
C GLY A 28 11.23 -19.21 -8.84
N THR A 29 10.63 -18.24 -9.51
CA THR A 29 11.27 -16.99 -9.89
C THR A 29 10.39 -15.82 -9.48
N VAL A 30 10.99 -14.81 -8.84
CA VAL A 30 10.34 -13.56 -8.47
C VAL A 30 10.84 -12.45 -9.38
N ARG A 31 9.94 -11.80 -10.10
CA ARG A 31 10.22 -10.56 -10.83
C ARG A 31 9.71 -9.37 -10.02
N LEU A 32 10.61 -8.51 -9.59
CA LEU A 32 10.32 -7.27 -8.89
C LEU A 32 10.47 -6.08 -9.85
N THR A 33 9.48 -5.19 -9.87
CA THR A 33 9.48 -3.96 -10.67
C THR A 33 9.14 -2.76 -9.79
N LEU A 34 9.88 -1.66 -9.94
CA LEU A 34 9.59 -0.38 -9.29
C LEU A 34 9.12 0.61 -10.36
N SER A 35 7.89 1.11 -10.23
CA SER A 35 7.17 1.83 -11.30
C SER A 35 7.83 3.14 -11.72
N SER A 36 8.47 3.84 -10.80
CA SER A 36 9.02 5.18 -11.02
C SER A 36 10.28 5.20 -11.88
N GLU A 37 11.06 4.12 -11.89
CA GLU A 37 12.40 4.14 -12.49
C GLU A 37 12.63 3.11 -13.59
N ARG A 38 11.56 2.48 -14.10
CA ARG A 38 11.66 1.33 -15.04
C ARG A 38 12.64 0.26 -14.56
N TRP A 39 12.85 0.21 -13.25
CA TRP A 39 13.77 -0.73 -12.64
C TRP A 39 13.04 -2.06 -12.48
N ALA A 40 13.61 -3.10 -13.06
CA ALA A 40 13.11 -4.45 -12.93
C ALA A 40 14.27 -5.41 -12.71
N ARG A 41 14.10 -6.34 -11.78
CA ARG A 41 15.05 -7.42 -11.52
C ARG A 41 14.31 -8.71 -11.28
N THR A 42 14.97 -9.80 -11.65
CA THR A 42 14.45 -11.15 -11.52
C THR A 42 15.38 -11.92 -10.61
N PHE A 43 14.81 -12.62 -9.63
CA PHE A 43 15.54 -13.39 -8.62
C PHE A 43 14.99 -14.80 -8.55
N ARG A 44 15.88 -15.76 -8.28
CA ARG A 44 15.46 -17.11 -7.93
C ARG A 44 14.88 -17.10 -6.51
N TYR A 45 13.76 -17.79 -6.34
CA TYR A 45 13.11 -18.00 -5.05
C TYR A 45 13.13 -19.49 -4.73
N ASP A 46 13.74 -19.84 -3.60
CA ASP A 46 13.99 -21.22 -3.19
C ASP A 46 13.08 -21.67 -2.03
N GLY A 47 12.12 -20.84 -1.66
CA GLY A 47 11.25 -21.03 -0.51
C GLY A 47 11.56 -20.07 0.64
N THR A 48 12.73 -19.43 0.62
CA THR A 48 13.12 -18.51 1.69
C THR A 48 12.79 -17.05 1.37
N PRO A 49 12.35 -16.24 2.36
CA PRO A 49 12.09 -14.83 2.13
C PRO A 49 13.32 -14.08 1.61
N LEU A 50 13.16 -13.40 0.48
CA LEU A 50 14.23 -12.63 -0.17
C LEU A 50 14.30 -11.21 0.40
N ARG A 51 15.50 -10.73 0.71
CA ARG A 51 15.79 -9.33 1.01
C ARG A 51 16.52 -8.68 -0.16
N ILE A 52 15.79 -7.92 -0.96
CA ILE A 52 16.28 -7.31 -2.21
C ILE A 52 16.63 -5.84 -1.97
N VAL A 53 17.83 -5.45 -2.35
CA VAL A 53 18.27 -4.05 -2.32
C VAL A 53 18.05 -3.43 -3.70
N GLY A 54 17.13 -2.47 -3.76
CA GLY A 54 16.77 -1.74 -4.98
C GLY A 54 17.63 -0.51 -5.26
N PRO A 55 17.27 0.28 -6.28
CA PRO A 55 17.92 1.54 -6.60
C PRO A 55 17.62 2.60 -5.51
N ARG A 56 18.29 3.75 -5.65
CA ARG A 56 17.86 4.98 -4.97
C ARG A 56 16.74 5.58 -5.81
N LEU A 57 15.69 6.05 -5.18
CA LEU A 57 14.54 6.63 -5.85
C LEU A 57 14.42 8.10 -5.47
N ALA A 58 13.93 8.91 -6.41
CA ALA A 58 13.55 10.28 -6.14
C ALA A 58 12.42 10.37 -5.08
N PRO A 59 12.28 11.50 -4.36
CA PRO A 59 11.11 11.75 -3.52
C PRO A 59 9.81 11.63 -4.31
N GLY A 60 8.74 11.16 -3.67
CA GLY A 60 7.42 10.99 -4.26
C GLY A 60 6.77 9.64 -3.93
N LYS A 61 5.63 9.38 -4.59
CA LYS A 61 4.88 8.13 -4.48
C LYS A 61 5.38 7.09 -5.49
N HIS A 62 5.57 5.87 -5.03
CA HIS A 62 6.14 4.75 -5.77
C HIS A 62 5.27 3.51 -5.57
N VAL A 63 5.38 2.55 -6.51
CA VAL A 63 4.73 1.24 -6.38
C VAL A 63 5.75 0.15 -6.67
N ALA A 64 5.91 -0.76 -5.73
CA ALA A 64 6.61 -2.02 -5.92
C ALA A 64 5.62 -3.06 -6.42
N ARG A 65 5.94 -3.71 -7.55
CA ARG A 65 5.15 -4.82 -8.09
C ARG A 65 5.99 -6.09 -8.11
N VAL A 66 5.40 -7.17 -7.67
CA VAL A 66 6.00 -8.50 -7.65
C VAL A 66 5.17 -9.43 -8.51
N HIS A 67 5.85 -10.27 -9.29
CA HIS A 67 5.26 -11.39 -9.99
C HIS A 67 6.09 -12.64 -9.70
N PHE A 68 5.46 -13.64 -9.10
CA PHE A 68 6.04 -14.95 -8.83
C PHE A 68 5.61 -15.95 -9.90
N VAL A 69 6.60 -16.59 -10.51
CA VAL A 69 6.43 -17.69 -11.45
C VAL A 69 6.96 -18.97 -10.80
N PRO A 70 6.09 -19.92 -10.44
CA PRO A 70 6.50 -21.17 -9.81
C PRO A 70 7.32 -22.03 -10.77
N LYS A 71 8.14 -22.90 -10.19
CA LYS A 71 8.85 -23.93 -10.93
C LYS A 71 7.96 -25.16 -11.06
N GLY A 72 7.63 -25.53 -12.29
CA GLY A 72 6.75 -26.66 -12.60
C GLY A 72 5.27 -26.32 -12.38
N ASP A 73 4.42 -27.34 -12.44
CA ASP A 73 2.97 -27.14 -12.63
C ASP A 73 2.15 -27.30 -11.34
N ARG A 74 2.83 -27.48 -10.21
CA ARG A 74 2.16 -27.69 -8.90
C ARG A 74 1.40 -26.46 -8.41
N TYR A 75 1.93 -25.27 -8.70
CA TYR A 75 1.37 -24.01 -8.23
C TYR A 75 1.03 -23.12 -9.41
N ALA A 76 0.01 -22.28 -9.26
CA ALA A 76 -0.24 -21.17 -10.17
C ALA A 76 0.70 -20.00 -9.85
N GLY A 77 1.04 -19.20 -10.86
CA GLY A 77 1.72 -17.92 -10.66
C GLY A 77 0.86 -16.92 -9.90
N CYS A 78 1.50 -16.01 -9.17
CA CYS A 78 0.81 -14.97 -8.42
C CYS A 78 1.47 -13.61 -8.61
N ARG A 79 0.72 -12.54 -8.35
CA ARG A 79 1.18 -11.15 -8.47
C ARG A 79 0.67 -10.34 -7.30
N ASP A 80 1.48 -9.38 -6.88
CA ASP A 80 1.12 -8.46 -5.80
C ASP A 80 1.77 -7.08 -6.01
N GLN A 81 1.27 -6.06 -5.31
CA GLN A 81 1.81 -4.71 -5.36
C GLN A 81 1.68 -3.96 -4.03
N ALA A 82 2.71 -3.19 -3.71
CA ALA A 82 2.77 -2.36 -2.51
C ALA A 82 3.12 -0.90 -2.87
N PRO A 83 2.20 0.07 -2.64
CA PRO A 83 2.53 1.50 -2.76
C PRO A 83 3.35 1.98 -1.56
N PHE A 84 4.26 2.94 -1.79
CA PHE A 84 5.06 3.57 -0.73
C PHE A 84 5.50 4.99 -1.12
N GLY A 85 5.85 5.82 -0.14
CA GLY A 85 6.33 7.19 -0.35
C GLY A 85 7.78 7.38 0.09
N ILE A 86 8.51 8.30 -0.55
CA ILE A 86 9.85 8.75 -0.15
C ILE A 86 9.84 10.28 -0.02
N GLY A 87 10.33 10.83 1.10
CA GLY A 87 10.55 12.27 1.25
C GLY A 87 9.32 13.11 1.62
N GLY A 88 8.37 12.57 2.38
CA GLY A 88 7.28 13.34 3.01
C GLY A 88 7.05 12.88 4.45
N ASP A 89 6.63 13.81 5.31
CA ASP A 89 6.40 13.68 6.77
C ASP A 89 5.25 12.74 7.18
N ASP A 90 5.09 11.57 6.54
CA ASP A 90 4.04 10.61 6.91
C ASP A 90 4.65 9.26 7.30
N ALA A 91 4.99 9.18 8.58
CA ALA A 91 5.15 7.94 9.31
C ALA A 91 3.78 7.50 9.86
N GLY A 92 3.20 6.42 9.30
CA GLY A 92 2.31 5.52 10.04
C GLY A 92 1.00 5.11 9.36
N PRO A 93 0.52 3.85 9.56
CA PRO A 93 -0.67 3.30 8.90
C PRO A 93 -1.94 3.48 9.76
N SER A 94 -3.13 3.66 9.16
CA SER A 94 -4.43 3.20 9.70
C SER A 94 -5.54 3.33 8.66
N GLU A 95 -6.38 2.31 8.61
CA GLU A 95 -7.65 2.19 7.89
C GLU A 95 -8.61 3.36 8.22
N ASP A 96 -9.18 3.99 7.19
CA ASP A 96 -10.50 4.64 7.30
C ASP A 96 -11.17 4.74 5.92
N LEU A 97 -11.34 3.59 5.26
CA LEU A 97 -12.48 3.45 4.37
C LEU A 97 -13.64 3.02 5.28
N PRO A 98 -14.71 3.82 5.40
CA PRO A 98 -15.82 3.46 6.26
C PRO A 98 -16.37 2.11 5.80
N ASN A 99 -16.51 1.20 6.76
CA ASN A 99 -17.04 -0.13 6.60
C ASN A 99 -18.52 -0.03 6.19
N THR A 100 -18.81 0.08 4.88
CA THR A 100 -20.15 0.31 4.31
C THR A 100 -21.08 -0.91 4.38
N GLY A 101 -20.78 -1.92 5.21
CA GLY A 101 -21.50 -3.19 5.23
C GLY A 101 -22.10 -3.60 6.58
N GLY A 102 -22.12 -2.72 7.60
CA GLY A 102 -22.51 -3.09 8.96
C GLY A 102 -23.73 -2.33 9.55
N PRO A 103 -24.40 -2.88 10.59
CA PRO A 103 -25.62 -2.32 11.21
C PRO A 103 -25.47 -0.90 11.78
N HIS A 104 -24.23 -0.41 11.89
CA HIS A 104 -23.89 0.92 12.39
C HIS A 104 -24.35 2.07 11.46
N LEU A 105 -24.72 1.79 10.20
CA LEU A 105 -25.30 2.79 9.30
C LEU A 105 -26.62 3.38 9.83
N LEU A 106 -27.42 2.59 10.54
CA LEU A 106 -28.67 3.09 11.14
C LEU A 106 -28.43 4.07 12.28
N VAL A 107 -27.32 3.91 13.01
CA VAL A 107 -26.89 4.85 14.07
C VAL A 107 -26.35 6.13 13.46
N LEU A 108 -25.63 6.04 12.35
CA LEU A 108 -25.11 7.21 11.66
C LEU A 108 -26.24 8.04 11.02
N LEU A 109 -27.26 7.38 10.45
CA LEU A 109 -28.46 8.03 9.93
C LEU A 109 -29.32 8.66 11.04
N SER A 110 -29.46 8.03 12.21
CA SER A 110 -30.19 8.62 13.32
C SER A 110 -29.47 9.84 13.91
N GLY A 111 -28.14 9.82 13.99
CA GLY A 111 -27.32 10.97 14.37
C GLY A 111 -27.46 12.16 13.40
N LEU A 112 -27.45 11.90 12.08
CA LEU A 112 -27.60 12.95 11.07
C LEU A 112 -28.99 13.62 11.11
N GLY A 113 -30.05 12.85 11.36
CA GLY A 113 -31.41 13.37 11.53
C GLY A 113 -31.58 14.27 12.75
N LEU A 114 -30.90 13.94 13.86
CA LEU A 114 -30.96 14.72 15.10
C LEU A 114 -30.27 16.09 14.95
N VAL A 115 -29.16 16.16 14.20
CA VAL A 115 -28.44 17.42 13.94
C VAL A 115 -29.21 18.33 12.98
N ALA A 116 -29.86 17.77 11.96
CA ALA A 116 -30.71 18.54 11.05
C ALA A 116 -31.93 19.15 11.76
N ALA A 117 -32.57 18.40 12.67
CA ALA A 117 -33.69 18.90 13.47
C ALA A 117 -33.24 19.97 14.51
N GLY A 118 -32.06 19.81 15.11
CA GLY A 118 -31.50 20.78 16.06
C GLY A 118 -31.12 22.11 15.43
N GLY A 119 -30.54 22.11 14.22
CA GLY A 119 -30.11 23.33 13.53
C GLY A 119 -31.26 24.22 13.04
N GLY A 120 -32.37 23.62 12.57
CA GLY A 120 -33.53 24.37 12.07
C GLY A 120 -34.31 25.14 13.15
N LEU A 121 -34.23 24.73 14.41
CA LEU A 121 -34.91 25.41 15.52
C LEU A 121 -34.17 26.67 16.00
N VAL A 122 -32.86 26.76 15.81
CA VAL A 122 -32.06 27.92 16.27
C VAL A 122 -32.26 29.14 15.36
N GLU A 123 -32.55 28.93 14.09
CA GLU A 123 -32.71 30.02 13.11
C GLU A 123 -34.09 30.72 13.18
N VAL A 124 -35.12 30.03 13.69
CA VAL A 124 -36.47 30.61 13.87
C VAL A 124 -36.57 31.43 15.16
N GLY A 125 -35.75 31.14 16.18
CA GLY A 125 -35.73 31.91 17.43
C GLY A 125 -35.15 33.32 17.30
N ARG A 126 -34.16 33.52 16.41
CA ARG A 126 -33.49 34.84 16.25
C ARG A 126 -34.23 35.83 15.35
N ARG A 127 -35.36 35.46 14.76
CA ARG A 127 -36.22 36.39 14.00
C ARG A 127 -37.53 36.73 14.72
N ARG A 128 -37.74 36.29 15.96
CA ARG A 128 -38.95 36.63 16.76
C ARG A 128 -38.72 36.87 18.27
N ALA A 129 -37.50 37.12 18.72
CA ALA A 129 -37.22 37.65 20.06
C ALA A 129 -36.04 38.61 20.02
#